data_AF-A0A5C6DHR4-F1
#
_entry.id   AF-A0A5C6DHR4-F1
#
_cell.length_a   1.000
_cell.length_b   1.000
_cell.length_c   1.000
_cell.angle_alpha   90.00
_cell.angle_beta   90.00
_cell.angle_gamma   90.00
#
_symmetry.space_group_name_H-M   'P 1'
#
loop_
_entity.id
_entity.type
_entity.pdbx_description
1 polymer ?
#
loop_
_entity_poly.entity_id
_entity_poly.type
_entity_poly.pdbx_seq_one_letter_code
_entity_poly.pdbx_strand_id
1 'polypeptide(L)'
;MPGGEARDPGDGADPLDAIRLHVRSVADAVRWACVLEATAPKAGNVFPGQSFDDLCFLDFMAAAEATAAAFADPGRRFSEMTLDAVRQTRKQCGSNVNLGITLLMAPLVEVVHSQRGSNTLDGAAAIARCLKQQAAQDAVNIFTAIRIASAGGLGKVDSMDVNDVSDAPIDLIAAMRSAAHHDAIAFQYTCGFADFFSRVVPTVQSAIVVAGDLLRGITNAHLELLADSPDTLISRKCGREAAVDVQRRACRLDKLSGADRLQFDQYLRSDGNRLNPGTTADLIAAALFQLLSSPLIETTHS
;
A
#
# COMPACT_ATOMS: atom_id res chain seq x y z
N MET A 1 -32.19 -28.27 -21.79
CA MET A 1 -31.07 -27.47 -21.25
C MET A 1 -31.69 -26.47 -20.29
N PRO A 2 -31.71 -26.72 -18.98
CA PRO A 2 -32.20 -25.71 -18.05
C PRO A 2 -31.17 -24.59 -17.96
N GLY A 3 -31.67 -23.36 -18.02
CA GLY A 3 -30.88 -22.13 -18.04
C GLY A 3 -30.04 -21.97 -16.77
N GLY A 4 -28.80 -21.51 -16.95
CA GLY A 4 -27.98 -21.02 -15.86
C GLY A 4 -28.59 -19.74 -15.32
N GLU A 5 -29.19 -19.82 -14.14
CA GLU A 5 -29.51 -18.65 -13.33
C GLU A 5 -28.20 -17.95 -12.99
N ALA A 6 -28.10 -16.67 -13.38
CA ALA A 6 -27.09 -15.78 -12.86
C ALA A 6 -27.29 -15.68 -11.35
N ARG A 7 -26.28 -16.05 -10.56
CA ARG A 7 -26.29 -15.85 -9.12
C ARG A 7 -26.49 -14.36 -8.84
N ASP A 8 -27.42 -14.06 -7.95
CA ASP A 8 -27.64 -12.74 -7.39
C ASP A 8 -26.35 -12.24 -6.71
N PRO A 9 -25.82 -11.03 -6.99
CA PRO A 9 -24.54 -10.58 -6.45
C PRO A 9 -24.55 -10.27 -4.94
N GLY A 10 -25.67 -10.50 -4.24
CA GLY A 10 -25.91 -10.01 -2.88
C GLY A 10 -25.72 -10.98 -1.73
N ASP A 11 -25.41 -12.26 -1.99
CA ASP A 11 -25.44 -13.32 -0.95
C ASP A 11 -24.10 -14.05 -0.76
N GLY A 12 -23.01 -13.49 -1.29
CA GLY A 12 -21.65 -13.98 -1.05
C GLY A 12 -21.07 -13.41 0.23
N ALA A 13 -20.68 -14.26 1.18
CA ALA A 13 -19.90 -13.84 2.35
C ALA A 13 -18.63 -13.07 1.91
N ASP A 14 -18.30 -11.96 2.58
CA ASP A 14 -17.08 -11.19 2.29
C ASP A 14 -15.87 -12.11 2.50
N PRO A 15 -15.06 -12.42 1.47
CA PRO A 15 -13.91 -13.30 1.61
C PRO A 15 -12.91 -12.85 2.69
N LEU A 16 -12.89 -11.57 3.06
CA LEU A 16 -12.04 -11.06 4.14
C LEU A 16 -12.48 -11.52 5.53
N ASP A 17 -13.72 -11.95 5.72
CA ASP A 17 -14.25 -12.35 7.03
C ASP A 17 -13.48 -13.53 7.62
N ALA A 18 -13.06 -14.47 6.78
CA ALA A 18 -12.22 -15.60 7.20
C ALA A 18 -10.89 -15.15 7.83
N ILE A 19 -10.32 -14.03 7.36
CA ILE A 19 -9.10 -13.46 7.91
C ILE A 19 -9.39 -12.56 9.11
N ARG A 20 -10.46 -11.74 9.05
CA ARG A 20 -10.88 -10.86 10.15
C ARG A 20 -11.07 -11.61 11.47
N LEU A 21 -11.58 -12.85 11.44
CA LEU A 21 -11.72 -13.72 12.62
C LEU A 21 -10.39 -14.05 13.32
N HIS A 22 -9.26 -13.88 12.62
CA HIS A 22 -7.92 -14.13 13.13
C HIS A 22 -7.13 -12.85 13.44
N VAL A 23 -7.67 -11.68 13.10
CA VAL A 23 -7.07 -10.38 13.42
C VAL A 23 -7.42 -10.00 14.86
N ARG A 24 -6.48 -10.21 15.80
CA ARG A 24 -6.68 -9.93 17.23
C ARG A 24 -5.95 -8.67 17.71
N SER A 25 -5.06 -8.16 16.87
CA SER A 25 -4.23 -7.00 17.13
C SER A 25 -3.98 -6.19 15.86
N VAL A 26 -3.53 -4.94 16.02
CA VAL A 26 -3.11 -4.11 14.89
C VAL A 26 -1.92 -4.73 14.16
N ALA A 27 -1.01 -5.38 14.89
CA ALA A 27 0.09 -6.13 14.30
C ALA A 27 -0.40 -7.28 13.40
N ASP A 28 -1.46 -8.00 13.79
CA ASP A 28 -2.05 -9.04 12.94
C ASP A 28 -2.65 -8.45 11.66
N ALA A 29 -3.36 -7.33 11.77
CA ALA A 29 -3.92 -6.64 10.60
C ALA A 29 -2.82 -6.21 9.62
N VAL A 30 -1.73 -5.62 10.14
CA VAL A 30 -0.56 -5.20 9.34
C VAL A 30 0.08 -6.41 8.65
N ARG A 31 0.33 -7.50 9.41
CA ARG A 31 0.92 -8.73 8.88
C ARG A 31 0.07 -9.32 7.78
N TRP A 32 -1.22 -9.53 8.03
CA TRP A 32 -2.14 -10.10 7.05
C TRP A 32 -2.26 -9.23 5.80
N ALA A 33 -2.35 -7.91 5.96
CA ALA A 33 -2.42 -7.00 4.82
C ALA A 33 -1.17 -7.11 3.91
N CYS A 34 0.03 -7.09 4.50
CA CYS A 34 1.28 -7.23 3.75
C CYS A 34 1.41 -8.61 3.10
N VAL A 35 1.06 -9.68 3.82
CA VAL A 35 1.16 -11.06 3.30
C VAL A 35 0.18 -11.27 2.15
N LEU A 36 -1.08 -10.85 2.31
CA LEU A 36 -2.10 -11.00 1.26
C LEU A 36 -1.75 -10.20 0.01
N GLU A 37 -1.28 -8.96 0.19
CA GLU A 37 -0.83 -8.13 -0.93
C GLU A 37 0.31 -8.85 -1.67
N ALA A 38 1.39 -9.21 -1.00
CA ALA A 38 2.56 -9.85 -1.64
C ALA A 38 2.25 -11.24 -2.22
N THR A 39 1.24 -11.94 -1.71
CA THR A 39 0.85 -13.27 -2.21
C THR A 39 0.02 -13.19 -3.49
N ALA A 40 -0.79 -12.14 -3.65
CA ALA A 40 -1.67 -12.00 -4.81
C ALA A 40 -0.89 -11.78 -6.11
N PRO A 41 -1.20 -12.52 -7.20
CA PRO A 41 -0.56 -12.36 -8.51
C PRO A 41 -0.87 -11.01 -9.18
N LYS A 42 -0.07 -9.99 -8.88
CA LYS A 42 -0.22 -8.65 -9.46
C LYS A 42 0.71 -8.50 -10.66
N ALA A 43 0.15 -8.13 -11.81
CA ALA A 43 0.89 -7.97 -13.06
C ALA A 43 2.05 -6.99 -12.88
N GLY A 44 3.26 -7.43 -13.26
CA GLY A 44 4.48 -6.64 -13.18
C GLY A 44 5.08 -6.48 -11.77
N ASN A 45 4.53 -7.13 -10.74
CA ASN A 45 5.01 -7.02 -9.36
C ASN A 45 5.49 -8.38 -8.80
N VAL A 46 6.10 -8.40 -7.63
CA VAL A 46 6.58 -9.63 -6.99
C VAL A 46 5.41 -10.40 -6.38
N PHE A 47 5.44 -11.73 -6.54
CA PHE A 47 4.55 -12.69 -5.88
C PHE A 47 5.20 -14.09 -5.92
N PRO A 48 4.63 -15.13 -5.27
CA PRO A 48 5.24 -16.47 -5.29
C PRO A 48 5.52 -16.98 -6.71
N GLY A 49 6.78 -17.30 -6.99
CA GLY A 49 7.25 -17.77 -8.30
C GLY A 49 7.58 -16.66 -9.32
N GLN A 50 7.42 -15.38 -8.97
CA GLN A 50 7.79 -14.23 -9.80
C GLN A 50 8.60 -13.21 -8.99
N SER A 51 9.89 -13.07 -9.28
CA SER A 51 10.83 -12.17 -8.58
C SER A 51 11.55 -11.24 -9.55
N PHE A 52 12.26 -10.25 -9.00
CA PHE A 52 13.29 -9.49 -9.67
C PHE A 52 14.67 -9.88 -9.11
N ASP A 53 15.75 -9.45 -9.77
CA ASP A 53 17.13 -9.75 -9.33
C ASP A 53 17.43 -9.25 -7.91
N ASP A 54 16.77 -8.17 -7.51
CA ASP A 54 16.99 -7.45 -6.25
C ASP A 54 15.85 -7.58 -5.23
N LEU A 55 14.78 -8.31 -5.58
CA LEU A 55 13.57 -8.37 -4.76
C LEU A 55 12.74 -9.62 -5.03
N CYS A 56 12.47 -10.41 -3.98
CA CYS A 56 11.68 -11.63 -4.06
C CYS A 56 10.57 -11.68 -2.98
N PHE A 57 9.67 -12.67 -3.12
CA PHE A 57 8.53 -12.84 -2.21
C PHE A 57 8.95 -13.01 -0.73
N LEU A 58 10.07 -13.69 -0.47
CA LEU A 58 10.55 -13.91 0.90
C LEU A 58 10.99 -12.60 1.58
N ASP A 59 11.48 -11.63 0.81
CA ASP A 59 11.81 -10.30 1.33
C ASP A 59 10.54 -9.60 1.83
N PHE A 60 9.43 -9.71 1.10
CA PHE A 60 8.13 -9.19 1.53
C PHE A 60 7.61 -9.88 2.80
N MET A 61 7.82 -11.18 2.96
CA MET A 61 7.43 -11.90 4.19
C MET A 61 8.25 -11.42 5.40
N ALA A 62 9.56 -11.26 5.25
CA ALA A 62 10.41 -10.71 6.30
C ALA A 62 10.02 -9.26 6.64
N ALA A 63 9.76 -8.44 5.62
CA ALA A 63 9.31 -7.07 5.79
C ALA A 63 7.93 -6.96 6.45
N ALA A 64 7.01 -7.89 6.15
CA ALA A 64 5.70 -7.97 6.80
C ALA A 64 5.83 -8.21 8.32
N GLU A 65 6.67 -9.14 8.74
CA GLU A 65 6.93 -9.40 10.16
C GLU A 65 7.61 -8.22 10.85
N ALA A 66 8.65 -7.63 10.24
CA ALA A 66 9.34 -6.47 10.79
C ALA A 66 8.40 -5.27 10.95
N THR A 67 7.52 -5.04 9.97
CA THR A 67 6.54 -3.94 10.00
C THR A 67 5.47 -4.19 11.05
N ALA A 68 4.93 -5.41 11.12
CA ALA A 68 3.96 -5.77 12.14
C ALA A 68 4.51 -5.60 13.56
N ALA A 69 5.77 -5.98 13.79
CA ALA A 69 6.44 -5.79 15.08
C ALA A 69 6.64 -4.30 15.40
N ALA A 70 7.13 -3.50 14.44
CA ALA A 70 7.32 -2.06 14.63
C ALA A 70 6.01 -1.32 14.91
N PHE A 71 4.88 -1.83 14.40
CA PHE A 71 3.56 -1.19 14.49
C PHE A 71 2.70 -1.74 15.64
N ALA A 72 3.22 -2.67 16.44
CA ALA A 72 2.46 -3.37 17.46
C ALA A 72 2.05 -2.48 18.64
N ASP A 73 2.93 -1.58 19.05
CA ASP A 73 2.78 -0.83 20.30
C ASP A 73 1.87 0.41 20.13
N PRO A 74 0.78 0.52 20.92
CA PRO A 74 -0.06 1.71 20.92
C PRO A 74 0.68 2.93 21.48
N GLY A 75 0.28 4.13 21.06
CA GLY A 75 0.83 5.40 21.57
C GLY A 75 2.11 5.88 20.89
N ARG A 76 2.67 5.10 19.94
CA ARG A 76 3.77 5.53 19.07
C ARG A 76 3.25 6.43 17.94
N ARG A 77 4.05 7.41 17.52
CA ARG A 77 3.74 8.25 16.35
C ARG A 77 4.00 7.48 15.04
N PHE A 78 3.25 7.79 13.99
CA PHE A 78 3.36 7.17 12.67
C PHE A 78 4.79 7.26 12.11
N SER A 79 5.46 8.38 12.39
CA SER A 79 6.82 8.64 11.92
C SER A 79 7.85 7.75 12.61
N GLU A 80 7.67 7.50 13.91
CA GLU A 80 8.54 6.63 14.71
C GLU A 80 8.37 5.17 14.30
N MET A 81 7.12 4.74 14.10
CA MET A 81 6.78 3.41 13.60
C MET A 81 7.39 3.19 12.20
N THR A 82 7.25 4.17 11.29
CA THR A 82 7.84 4.10 9.94
C THR A 82 9.36 3.97 9.98
N LEU A 83 10.04 4.83 10.76
CA LEU A 83 11.50 4.81 10.86
C LEU A 83 12.02 3.48 11.43
N ASP A 84 11.33 2.95 12.44
CA ASP A 84 11.68 1.67 13.06
C ASP A 84 11.46 0.49 12.09
N ALA A 85 10.30 0.42 11.43
CA ALA A 85 10.01 -0.59 10.41
C ALA A 85 11.07 -0.59 9.30
N VAL A 86 11.42 0.57 8.76
CA VAL A 86 12.45 0.69 7.71
C VAL A 86 13.83 0.25 8.20
N ARG A 87 14.21 0.60 9.43
CA ARG A 87 15.48 0.13 10.03
C ARG A 87 15.51 -1.38 10.17
N GLN A 88 14.42 -1.98 10.65
CA GLN A 88 14.32 -3.42 10.85
C GLN A 88 14.31 -4.17 9.52
N THR A 89 13.48 -3.75 8.56
CA THR A 89 13.43 -4.36 7.22
C THR A 89 14.78 -4.28 6.54
N ARG A 90 15.46 -3.12 6.57
CA ARG A 90 16.79 -2.98 5.96
C ARG A 90 17.83 -3.89 6.62
N LYS A 91 17.80 -4.03 7.95
CA LYS A 91 18.71 -4.94 8.68
C LYS A 91 18.52 -6.40 8.24
N GLN A 92 17.30 -6.80 7.92
CA GLN A 92 16.96 -8.18 7.56
C GLN A 92 17.15 -8.48 6.08
N CYS A 93 16.73 -7.57 5.20
CA CYS A 93 16.65 -7.80 3.75
C CYS A 93 17.79 -7.14 2.96
N GLY A 94 18.54 -6.22 3.57
CA GLY A 94 19.63 -5.48 2.90
C GLY A 94 19.19 -4.42 1.89
N SER A 95 17.91 -4.38 1.50
CA SER A 95 17.33 -3.47 0.52
C SER A 95 16.03 -2.79 1.01
N ASN A 96 15.46 -1.91 0.19
CA ASN A 96 14.14 -1.33 0.41
C ASN A 96 13.05 -2.23 -0.17
N VAL A 97 12.31 -2.90 0.70
CA VAL A 97 11.22 -3.82 0.33
C VAL A 97 9.87 -3.10 0.34
N ASN A 98 9.60 -2.31 1.37
CA ASN A 98 8.22 -1.90 1.68
C ASN A 98 8.09 -0.47 2.25
N LEU A 99 9.00 0.46 1.91
CA LEU A 99 8.89 1.86 2.35
C LEU A 99 7.51 2.45 2.02
N GLY A 100 7.00 2.22 0.82
CA GLY A 100 5.71 2.78 0.41
C GLY A 100 4.55 2.28 1.28
N ILE A 101 4.51 0.96 1.53
CA ILE A 101 3.60 0.33 2.50
C ILE A 101 3.70 1.00 3.87
N THR A 102 4.92 1.15 4.42
CA THR A 102 5.10 1.74 5.77
C THR A 102 4.60 3.18 5.85
N LEU A 103 4.87 4.00 4.83
CA LEU A 103 4.41 5.39 4.76
C LEU A 103 2.89 5.48 4.69
N LEU A 104 2.24 4.61 3.91
CA LEU A 104 0.79 4.61 3.79
C LEU A 104 0.11 4.05 5.04
N MET A 105 0.62 2.97 5.63
CA MET A 105 -0.01 2.29 6.75
C MET A 105 0.19 3.01 8.09
N ALA A 106 1.34 3.63 8.35
CA ALA A 106 1.64 4.14 9.69
C ALA A 106 0.63 5.19 10.21
N PRO A 107 0.15 6.16 9.41
CA PRO A 107 -0.90 7.08 9.85
C PRO A 107 -2.23 6.37 10.12
N LEU A 108 -2.57 5.35 9.32
CA LEU A 108 -3.77 4.53 9.56
C LEU A 108 -3.66 3.81 10.91
N VAL A 109 -2.51 3.18 11.14
CA VAL A 109 -2.19 2.41 12.36
C VAL A 109 -2.25 3.26 13.61
N GLU A 110 -1.67 4.47 13.60
CA GLU A 110 -1.76 5.41 14.73
C GLU A 110 -3.22 5.73 15.07
N VAL A 111 -4.04 6.00 14.03
CA VAL A 111 -5.47 6.25 14.21
C VAL A 111 -6.20 5.03 14.76
N VAL A 112 -5.99 3.84 14.20
CA VAL A 112 -6.60 2.60 14.69
C VAL A 112 -6.26 2.37 16.16
N HIS A 113 -4.99 2.53 16.55
CA HIS A 113 -4.56 2.41 17.96
C HIS A 113 -5.26 3.43 18.87
N SER A 114 -5.37 4.68 18.42
CA SER A 114 -6.02 5.76 19.19
C SER A 114 -7.54 5.58 19.35
N GLN A 115 -8.17 4.83 18.44
CA GLN A 115 -9.62 4.66 18.38
C GLN A 115 -10.11 3.29 18.85
N ARG A 116 -9.23 2.41 19.34
CA ARG A 116 -9.66 1.09 19.86
C ARG A 116 -10.72 1.26 20.93
N GLY A 117 -11.89 0.65 20.72
CA GLY A 117 -13.02 0.75 21.65
C GLY A 117 -13.90 1.99 21.46
N SER A 118 -13.72 2.75 20.37
CA SER A 118 -14.56 3.90 20.01
C SER A 118 -15.82 3.46 19.23
N ASN A 119 -16.95 4.11 19.48
CA ASN A 119 -18.22 3.85 18.79
C ASN A 119 -18.35 4.52 17.42
N THR A 120 -17.35 5.30 16.98
CA THR A 120 -17.40 6.01 15.70
C THR A 120 -16.06 5.96 14.97
N LEU A 121 -16.13 5.53 13.71
CA LEU A 121 -15.08 5.62 12.71
C LEU A 121 -15.43 6.71 11.71
N ASP A 122 -14.75 7.85 11.82
CA ASP A 122 -14.53 8.71 10.66
C ASP A 122 -13.05 8.62 10.32
N GLY A 123 -12.69 7.58 9.57
CA GLY A 123 -11.29 7.25 9.25
C GLY A 123 -10.57 8.41 8.57
N ALA A 124 -11.18 8.98 7.52
CA ALA A 124 -10.59 10.10 6.78
C ALA A 124 -10.38 11.33 7.66
N ALA A 125 -11.39 11.75 8.46
CA ALA A 125 -11.21 12.90 9.33
C ALA A 125 -10.20 12.65 10.47
N ALA A 126 -10.15 11.42 11.01
CA ALA A 126 -9.20 11.05 12.04
C ALA A 126 -7.75 11.09 11.54
N ILE A 127 -7.50 10.57 10.34
CA ILE A 127 -6.17 10.60 9.71
C ILE A 127 -5.80 12.03 9.34
N ALA A 128 -6.72 12.81 8.78
CA ALA A 128 -6.48 14.22 8.50
C ALA A 128 -6.13 15.01 9.80
N ARG A 129 -6.73 14.69 10.94
CA ARG A 129 -6.36 15.27 12.25
C ARG A 129 -4.98 14.80 12.70
N CYS A 130 -4.68 13.51 12.63
CA CYS A 130 -3.36 12.94 12.94
C CYS A 130 -2.25 13.65 12.14
N LEU A 131 -2.42 13.79 10.82
CA LEU A 131 -1.45 14.46 9.95
C LEU A 131 -1.33 15.96 10.24
N LYS A 132 -2.43 16.65 10.59
CA LYS A 132 -2.39 18.06 11.01
C LYS A 132 -1.65 18.28 12.34
N GLN A 133 -1.61 17.25 13.20
CA GLN A 133 -0.91 17.27 14.49
C GLN A 133 0.55 16.81 14.39
N GLN A 134 1.09 16.69 13.18
CA GLN A 134 2.51 16.42 12.97
C GLN A 134 3.37 17.45 13.73
N ALA A 135 4.55 16.99 14.15
CA ALA A 135 5.61 17.84 14.66
C ALA A 135 6.85 17.76 13.76
N ALA A 136 7.78 18.70 13.90
CA ALA A 136 9.05 18.72 13.15
C ALA A 136 9.83 17.39 13.28
N GLN A 137 9.75 16.72 14.44
CA GLN A 137 10.37 15.41 14.64
C GLN A 137 9.78 14.33 13.72
N ASP A 138 8.50 14.42 13.35
CA ASP A 138 7.91 13.49 12.39
C ASP A 138 8.54 13.63 11.01
N ALA A 139 8.78 14.87 10.57
CA ALA A 139 9.50 15.12 9.33
C ALA A 139 10.90 14.51 9.38
N VAL A 140 11.66 14.77 10.46
CA VAL A 140 13.00 14.20 10.65
C VAL A 140 12.98 12.67 10.57
N ASN A 141 12.02 12.03 11.24
CA ASN A 141 11.88 10.57 11.24
C ASN A 141 11.56 10.03 9.84
N ILE A 142 10.58 10.62 9.14
CA ILE A 142 10.19 10.20 7.78
C ILE A 142 11.32 10.41 6.78
N PHE A 143 11.99 11.57 6.76
CA PHE A 143 13.13 11.80 5.87
C PHE A 143 14.30 10.87 6.18
N THR A 144 14.52 10.56 7.46
CA THR A 144 15.52 9.57 7.85
C THR A 144 15.15 8.17 7.35
N ALA A 145 13.89 7.77 7.45
CA ALA A 145 13.40 6.50 6.91
C ALA A 145 13.61 6.44 5.39
N ILE A 146 13.24 7.48 4.65
CA ILE A 146 13.43 7.57 3.18
C ILE A 146 14.92 7.45 2.81
N ARG A 147 15.82 8.14 3.53
CA ARG A 147 17.27 8.04 3.31
C ARG A 147 17.80 6.63 3.59
N ILE A 148 17.36 6.00 4.68
CA ILE A 148 17.75 4.63 5.01
C ILE A 148 17.26 3.66 3.93
N ALA A 149 16.02 3.77 3.47
CA ALA A 149 15.50 2.94 2.40
C ALA A 149 16.29 3.15 1.09
N SER A 150 16.69 4.37 0.78
CA SER A 150 17.36 4.70 -0.50
C SER A 150 18.84 4.30 -0.56
N ALA A 151 19.53 4.17 0.58
CA ALA A 151 20.94 3.84 0.61
C ALA A 151 21.14 2.33 0.35
N GLY A 152 21.30 1.93 -0.91
CA GLY A 152 21.46 0.51 -1.28
C GLY A 152 21.87 0.20 -2.73
N GLY A 153 22.12 1.20 -3.59
CA GLY A 153 22.72 0.95 -4.92
C GLY A 153 21.81 1.06 -6.13
N LEU A 154 20.68 1.78 -6.07
CA LEU A 154 19.85 2.08 -7.24
C LEU A 154 19.70 3.58 -7.48
N GLY A 155 20.54 4.09 -8.39
CA GLY A 155 20.41 5.41 -9.01
C GLY A 155 20.64 6.58 -8.06
N LYS A 156 21.08 7.71 -8.62
CA LYS A 156 20.86 8.99 -7.96
C LYS A 156 19.35 9.10 -7.77
N VAL A 157 18.89 8.83 -6.56
CA VAL A 157 17.63 9.36 -6.11
C VAL A 157 17.83 10.86 -6.26
N ASP A 158 17.07 11.50 -7.16
CA ASP A 158 16.68 12.89 -6.96
C ASP A 158 15.83 12.88 -5.69
N SER A 159 16.51 12.62 -4.59
CA SER A 159 16.14 13.11 -3.30
C SER A 159 15.93 14.58 -3.58
N MET A 160 14.72 15.10 -3.34
CA MET A 160 14.60 16.43 -2.72
C MET A 160 15.88 16.63 -1.92
N ASP A 161 16.69 17.66 -2.12
CA ASP A 161 18.00 17.84 -1.49
C ASP A 161 17.98 17.54 0.04
N VAL A 162 17.92 16.26 0.46
CA VAL A 162 17.80 15.81 1.85
C VAL A 162 19.21 15.66 2.44
N ASN A 163 20.22 15.99 1.63
CA ASN A 163 21.55 16.35 2.08
C ASN A 163 21.58 17.79 2.60
N ASP A 164 20.58 18.61 2.26
CA ASP A 164 20.45 20.01 2.66
C ASP A 164 19.35 20.20 3.70
N VAL A 165 19.31 19.29 4.69
CA VAL A 165 18.54 19.53 5.92
C VAL A 165 19.28 20.60 6.71
N SER A 166 19.10 21.84 6.28
CA SER A 166 19.36 23.05 7.06
C SER A 166 18.61 22.98 8.39
N ASP A 167 19.11 23.67 9.41
CA ASP A 167 18.57 23.74 10.78
C ASP A 167 17.14 24.34 10.89
N ALA A 168 16.39 24.42 9.79
CA ALA A 168 15.01 24.87 9.77
C ALA A 168 14.04 23.72 10.16
N PRO A 169 12.98 23.98 10.95
CA PRO A 169 11.94 23.00 11.20
C PRO A 169 11.30 22.58 9.87
N ILE A 170 11.43 21.30 9.51
CA ILE A 170 10.81 20.80 8.27
C ILE A 170 9.34 20.49 8.54
N ASP A 171 8.45 21.15 7.81
CA ASP A 171 7.03 20.77 7.74
C ASP A 171 6.88 19.58 6.77
N LEU A 172 6.58 18.40 7.32
CA LEU A 172 6.38 17.18 6.55
C LEU A 172 5.31 17.35 5.47
N ILE A 173 4.18 17.98 5.80
CA ILE A 173 3.04 18.11 4.88
C ILE A 173 3.38 19.10 3.77
N ALA A 174 4.10 20.18 4.07
CA ALA A 174 4.60 21.09 3.06
C ALA A 174 5.55 20.39 2.08
N ALA A 175 6.46 19.55 2.59
CA ALA A 175 7.35 18.78 1.73
C ALA A 175 6.59 17.76 0.87
N MET A 176 5.67 16.98 1.45
CA MET A 176 4.79 16.07 0.69
C MET A 176 4.00 16.82 -0.40
N ARG A 177 3.59 18.07 -0.15
CA ARG A 177 2.89 18.91 -1.15
C ARG A 177 3.75 19.23 -2.37
N SER A 178 5.05 19.40 -2.22
CA SER A 178 5.95 19.60 -3.36
C SER A 178 6.07 18.35 -4.26
N ALA A 179 5.90 17.15 -3.69
CA ALA A 179 6.00 15.89 -4.40
C ALA A 179 4.65 15.33 -4.92
N ALA A 180 3.52 15.82 -4.39
CA ALA A 180 2.19 15.25 -4.63
C ALA A 180 1.74 15.16 -6.10
N HIS A 181 2.35 15.92 -7.01
CA HIS A 181 2.03 15.86 -8.44
C HIS A 181 2.70 14.68 -9.17
N HIS A 182 3.73 14.07 -8.59
CA HIS A 182 4.48 12.94 -9.17
C HIS A 182 4.66 11.75 -8.22
N ASP A 183 4.16 11.83 -6.99
CA ASP A 183 4.19 10.77 -5.99
C ASP A 183 2.80 10.60 -5.35
N ALA A 184 2.16 9.45 -5.60
CA ALA A 184 0.80 9.19 -5.13
C ALA A 184 0.73 8.97 -3.61
N ILE A 185 1.82 8.55 -2.96
CA ILE A 185 1.89 8.44 -1.50
C ILE A 185 1.92 9.84 -0.91
N ALA A 186 2.78 10.72 -1.44
CA ALA A 186 2.82 12.11 -1.02
C ALA A 186 1.46 12.81 -1.24
N PHE A 187 0.77 12.49 -2.33
CA PHE A 187 -0.60 12.96 -2.57
C PHE A 187 -1.56 12.57 -1.44
N GLN A 188 -1.54 11.32 -0.94
CA GLN A 188 -2.39 10.89 0.18
C GLN A 188 -2.16 11.73 1.44
N TYR A 189 -0.90 12.04 1.77
CA TYR A 189 -0.58 12.91 2.91
C TYR A 189 -1.18 14.31 2.74
N THR A 190 -1.18 14.85 1.53
CA THR A 190 -1.64 16.22 1.27
C THR A 190 -3.15 16.37 1.22
N CYS A 191 -3.86 15.33 0.78
CA CYS A 191 -5.32 15.30 0.75
C CYS A 191 -5.93 14.66 2.01
N GLY A 192 -5.11 14.35 3.02
CA GLY A 192 -5.56 13.72 4.27
C GLY A 192 -6.20 12.36 4.04
N PHE A 193 -5.69 11.59 3.08
CA PHE A 193 -6.19 10.27 2.66
C PHE A 193 -7.62 10.29 2.07
N ALA A 194 -8.16 11.46 1.68
CA ALA A 194 -9.50 11.55 1.08
C ALA A 194 -9.65 10.68 -0.18
N ASP A 195 -8.64 10.66 -1.06
CA ASP A 195 -8.60 9.80 -2.24
C ASP A 195 -8.55 8.31 -1.86
N PHE A 196 -7.70 7.95 -0.89
CA PHE A 196 -7.60 6.58 -0.40
C PHE A 196 -8.95 6.01 0.09
N PHE A 197 -9.71 6.76 0.89
CA PHE A 197 -11.03 6.30 1.38
C PHE A 197 -12.15 6.36 0.35
N SER A 198 -12.12 7.33 -0.57
CA SER A 198 -13.20 7.49 -1.55
C SER A 198 -13.02 6.62 -2.79
N ARG A 199 -11.78 6.21 -3.10
CA ARG A 199 -11.44 5.48 -4.33
C ARG A 199 -10.76 4.15 -4.04
N VAL A 200 -9.61 4.16 -3.36
CA VAL A 200 -8.77 2.95 -3.23
C VAL A 200 -9.44 1.86 -2.40
N VAL A 201 -9.91 2.19 -1.19
CA VAL A 201 -10.57 1.22 -0.29
C VAL A 201 -11.82 0.61 -0.94
N PRO A 202 -12.77 1.40 -1.50
CA PRO A 202 -13.94 0.85 -2.19
C PRO A 202 -13.59 -0.03 -3.39
N THR A 203 -12.60 0.34 -4.20
CA THR A 203 -12.16 -0.49 -5.34
C THR A 203 -11.63 -1.84 -4.88
N VAL A 204 -10.77 -1.87 -3.86
CA VAL A 204 -10.21 -3.13 -3.33
C VAL A 204 -11.31 -4.00 -2.73
N GLN A 205 -12.18 -3.42 -1.91
CA GLN A 205 -13.30 -4.15 -1.30
C GLN A 205 -14.25 -4.72 -2.34
N SER A 206 -14.68 -3.90 -3.31
CA SER A 206 -15.60 -4.31 -4.36
C SER A 206 -15.01 -5.43 -5.22
N ALA A 207 -13.73 -5.31 -5.62
CA ALA A 207 -13.06 -6.33 -6.42
C ALA A 207 -12.97 -7.68 -5.68
N ILE A 208 -12.73 -7.68 -4.36
CA ILE A 208 -12.72 -8.89 -3.53
C ILE A 208 -14.10 -9.53 -3.44
N VAL A 209 -15.13 -8.74 -3.12
CA VAL A 209 -16.51 -9.24 -3.01
C VAL A 209 -17.00 -9.79 -4.34
N VAL A 210 -16.80 -9.06 -5.44
CA VAL A 210 -17.22 -9.49 -6.79
C VAL A 210 -16.46 -10.73 -7.26
N ALA A 211 -15.18 -10.86 -6.92
CA ALA A 211 -14.40 -12.05 -7.28
C ALA A 211 -14.80 -13.29 -6.48
N GLY A 212 -15.36 -13.12 -5.27
CA GLY A 212 -15.64 -14.21 -4.33
C GLY A 212 -14.39 -14.99 -3.87
N ASP A 213 -13.20 -14.43 -4.12
CA ASP A 213 -11.89 -15.01 -3.81
C ASP A 213 -10.90 -13.89 -3.50
N LEU A 214 -10.17 -14.03 -2.39
CA LEU A 214 -9.26 -12.99 -1.89
C LEU A 214 -8.16 -12.63 -2.88
N LEU A 215 -7.41 -13.62 -3.37
CA LEU A 215 -6.24 -13.38 -4.20
C LEU A 215 -6.63 -12.89 -5.59
N ARG A 216 -7.72 -13.45 -6.14
CA ARG A 216 -8.31 -12.99 -7.40
C ARG A 216 -8.87 -11.58 -7.26
N GLY A 217 -9.51 -11.26 -6.14
CA GLY A 217 -9.99 -9.93 -5.81
C GLY A 217 -8.89 -8.89 -5.79
N ILE A 218 -7.80 -9.17 -5.05
CA ILE A 218 -6.62 -8.30 -4.98
C ILE A 218 -5.99 -8.14 -6.38
N THR A 219 -5.90 -9.22 -7.15
CA THR A 219 -5.41 -9.18 -8.54
C THR A 219 -6.28 -8.29 -9.43
N ASN A 220 -7.61 -8.35 -9.27
CA ASN A 220 -8.54 -7.53 -10.04
C ASN A 220 -8.43 -6.05 -9.63
N ALA A 221 -8.36 -5.77 -8.33
CA ALA A 221 -8.19 -4.41 -7.80
C ALA A 221 -6.90 -3.76 -8.33
N HIS A 222 -5.81 -4.53 -8.44
CA HIS A 222 -4.57 -4.08 -9.06
C HIS A 222 -4.77 -3.57 -10.48
N LEU A 223 -5.45 -4.36 -11.32
CA LEU A 223 -5.72 -3.98 -12.71
C LEU A 223 -6.73 -2.83 -12.83
N GLU A 224 -7.68 -2.72 -11.90
CA GLU A 224 -8.63 -1.60 -11.84
C GLU A 224 -7.95 -0.28 -11.47
N LEU A 225 -7.17 -0.26 -10.39
CA LEU A 225 -6.45 0.93 -9.95
C LEU A 225 -5.39 1.36 -10.98
N LEU A 226 -4.70 0.41 -11.61
CA LEU A 226 -3.71 0.69 -12.65
C LEU A 226 -4.35 1.22 -13.95
N ALA A 227 -5.59 0.81 -14.26
CA ALA A 227 -6.35 1.38 -15.37
C ALA A 227 -6.89 2.78 -15.04
N ASP A 228 -7.22 3.04 -13.79
CA ASP A 228 -7.77 4.32 -13.34
C ASP A 228 -6.72 5.44 -13.29
N SER A 229 -5.51 5.15 -12.81
CA SER A 229 -4.46 6.17 -12.63
C SER A 229 -3.05 5.66 -12.99
N PRO A 230 -2.17 6.49 -13.60
CA PRO A 230 -0.78 6.10 -13.85
C PRO A 230 -0.01 5.82 -12.55
N ASP A 231 0.76 4.73 -12.52
CA ASP A 231 1.61 4.41 -11.37
C ASP A 231 2.80 5.39 -11.25
N THR A 232 3.00 5.92 -10.05
CA THR A 232 4.02 6.94 -9.79
C THR A 232 5.43 6.37 -9.65
N LEU A 233 5.60 5.10 -9.26
CA LEU A 233 6.89 4.43 -9.28
C LEU A 233 7.37 4.24 -10.74
N ILE A 234 6.48 3.81 -11.63
CA ILE A 234 6.77 3.75 -13.07
C ILE A 234 7.10 5.15 -13.60
N SER A 235 6.30 6.16 -13.25
CA SER A 235 6.54 7.55 -13.66
C SER A 235 7.92 8.04 -13.23
N ARG A 236 8.36 7.70 -12.02
CA ARG A 236 9.66 8.07 -11.48
C ARG A 236 10.82 7.33 -12.18
N LYS A 237 10.67 6.04 -12.49
CA LYS A 237 11.73 5.21 -13.12
C LYS A 237 11.85 5.41 -14.64
N CYS A 238 10.71 5.68 -15.30
CA CYS A 238 10.57 5.61 -16.76
C CYS A 238 9.91 6.85 -17.38
N GLY A 239 9.52 7.84 -16.58
CA GLY A 239 8.81 9.03 -17.04
C GLY A 239 7.29 8.83 -17.13
N ARG A 240 6.56 9.95 -17.09
CA ARG A 240 5.09 9.97 -17.08
C ARG A 240 4.47 9.29 -18.31
N GLU A 241 5.09 9.42 -19.48
CA GLU A 241 4.58 8.82 -20.72
C GLU A 241 4.52 7.29 -20.64
N ALA A 242 5.56 6.66 -20.06
CA ALA A 242 5.59 5.21 -19.86
C ALA A 242 4.48 4.75 -18.89
N ALA A 243 4.27 5.47 -17.79
CA ALA A 243 3.20 5.16 -16.84
C ALA A 243 1.80 5.31 -17.46
N VAL A 244 1.58 6.33 -18.29
CA VAL A 244 0.34 6.50 -19.06
C VAL A 244 0.17 5.38 -20.10
N ASP A 245 1.24 4.90 -20.72
CA ASP A 245 1.14 3.77 -21.64
C ASP A 245 0.71 2.47 -20.92
N VAL A 246 1.31 2.20 -19.75
CA VAL A 246 0.91 1.09 -18.87
C VAL A 246 -0.56 1.21 -18.48
N GLN A 247 -1.01 2.39 -18.04
CA GLN A 247 -2.41 2.66 -17.71
C GLN A 247 -3.32 2.34 -18.89
N ARG A 248 -3.03 2.88 -20.09
CA ARG A 248 -3.84 2.65 -21.30
C ARG A 248 -3.93 1.17 -21.67
N ARG A 249 -2.85 0.40 -21.49
CA ARG A 249 -2.86 -1.05 -21.69
C ARG A 249 -3.73 -1.75 -20.66
N ALA A 250 -3.64 -1.38 -19.38
CA ALA A 250 -4.52 -1.91 -18.34
C ALA A 250 -6.00 -1.60 -18.61
N CYS A 251 -6.33 -0.42 -19.17
CA CYS A 251 -7.71 -0.08 -19.57
C CYS A 251 -8.26 -0.97 -20.69
N ARG A 252 -7.39 -1.38 -21.64
CA ARG A 252 -7.79 -2.18 -22.82
C ARG A 252 -7.72 -3.68 -22.61
N LEU A 253 -7.13 -4.11 -21.49
CA LEU A 253 -6.92 -5.50 -21.16
C LEU A 253 -8.27 -6.22 -20.98
N ASP A 254 -8.47 -7.35 -21.65
CA ASP A 254 -9.52 -8.28 -21.25
C ASP A 254 -9.13 -8.93 -19.92
N LYS A 255 -9.69 -8.40 -18.84
CA LYS A 255 -9.41 -8.89 -17.48
C LYS A 255 -9.91 -10.32 -17.26
N LEU A 256 -10.74 -10.90 -18.13
CA LEU A 256 -11.17 -12.30 -18.00
C LEU A 256 -10.25 -13.26 -18.79
N SER A 257 -9.49 -12.76 -19.76
CA SER A 257 -8.52 -13.54 -20.53
C SER A 257 -7.24 -13.78 -19.72
N GLY A 258 -6.97 -15.04 -19.40
CA GLY A 258 -5.71 -15.44 -18.77
C GLY A 258 -4.49 -15.19 -19.67
N ALA A 259 -4.66 -15.32 -20.98
CA ALA A 259 -3.59 -15.07 -21.96
C ALA A 259 -3.22 -13.57 -22.01
N ASP A 260 -4.22 -12.69 -22.03
CA ASP A 260 -4.01 -11.24 -22.03
C ASP A 260 -3.31 -10.80 -20.75
N ARG A 261 -3.75 -11.30 -19.60
CA ARG A 261 -3.10 -11.04 -18.30
C ARG A 261 -1.63 -11.48 -18.29
N LEU A 262 -1.34 -12.66 -18.82
CA LEU A 262 0.03 -13.18 -18.91
C LEU A 262 0.88 -12.30 -19.83
N GLN A 263 0.36 -11.92 -21.00
CA GLN A 263 1.07 -11.03 -21.94
C GLN A 263 1.33 -9.65 -21.32
N PHE A 264 0.38 -9.12 -20.56
CA PHE A 264 0.53 -7.85 -19.86
C PHE A 264 1.58 -7.93 -18.74
N ASP A 265 1.57 -9.00 -17.94
CA ASP A 265 2.61 -9.25 -16.94
C ASP A 265 4.01 -9.36 -17.57
N GLN A 266 4.14 -10.12 -18.67
CA GLN A 266 5.39 -10.25 -19.42
C GLN A 266 5.87 -8.89 -19.95
N TYR A 267 4.95 -8.05 -20.45
CA TYR A 267 5.28 -6.69 -20.88
C TYR A 267 5.82 -5.85 -19.72
N LEU A 268 5.18 -5.85 -18.55
CA LEU A 268 5.63 -5.10 -17.38
C LEU A 268 6.97 -5.59 -16.82
N ARG A 269 7.34 -6.85 -17.11
CA ARG A 269 8.64 -7.44 -16.72
C ARG A 269 9.71 -7.37 -17.80
N SER A 270 9.40 -6.86 -18.98
CA SER A 270 10.29 -6.90 -20.15
C SER A 270 11.60 -6.13 -19.98
N ASP A 271 11.64 -5.18 -19.05
CA ASP A 271 12.80 -4.35 -18.69
C ASP A 271 13.07 -4.44 -17.18
N GLY A 272 13.13 -5.67 -16.67
CA GLY A 272 13.31 -5.96 -15.24
C GLY A 272 12.19 -5.35 -14.39
N ASN A 273 12.56 -4.62 -13.33
CA ASN A 273 11.60 -4.00 -12.40
C ASN A 273 11.18 -2.56 -12.77
N ARG A 274 11.52 -2.09 -13.98
CA ARG A 274 11.37 -0.68 -14.38
C ARG A 274 9.91 -0.27 -14.62
N LEU A 275 9.09 -1.20 -15.10
CA LEU A 275 7.64 -1.01 -15.25
C LEU A 275 6.84 -1.69 -14.13
N ASN A 276 7.46 -1.97 -12.97
CA ASN A 276 6.74 -2.49 -11.81
C ASN A 276 5.77 -1.43 -11.26
N PRO A 277 4.45 -1.69 -11.27
CA PRO A 277 3.44 -0.84 -10.64
C PRO A 277 3.45 -0.98 -9.10
N GLY A 278 4.55 -0.55 -8.49
CA GLY A 278 4.79 -0.71 -7.06
C GLY A 278 3.93 0.22 -6.20
N THR A 279 3.66 1.44 -6.63
CA THR A 279 2.82 2.36 -5.85
C THR A 279 1.37 1.89 -5.80
N THR A 280 0.85 1.33 -6.89
CA THR A 280 -0.47 0.68 -6.89
C THR A 280 -0.53 -0.47 -5.88
N ALA A 281 0.52 -1.29 -5.79
CA ALA A 281 0.59 -2.36 -4.80
C ALA A 281 0.68 -1.85 -3.36
N ASP A 282 1.45 -0.79 -3.10
CA ASP A 282 1.54 -0.16 -1.78
C ASP A 282 0.16 0.33 -1.30
N LEU A 283 -0.62 0.95 -2.19
CA LEU A 283 -1.98 1.41 -1.92
C LEU A 283 -2.94 0.25 -1.60
N ILE A 284 -2.79 -0.87 -2.30
CA ILE A 284 -3.57 -2.09 -2.04
C ILE A 284 -3.24 -2.66 -0.67
N ALA A 285 -1.96 -2.74 -0.29
CA ALA A 285 -1.55 -3.19 1.03
C ALA A 285 -2.23 -2.33 2.11
N ALA A 286 -2.15 -1.00 1.99
CA ALA A 286 -2.79 -0.09 2.94
C ALA A 286 -4.32 -0.26 2.99
N ALA A 287 -4.98 -0.46 1.84
CA ALA A 287 -6.42 -0.71 1.78
C ALA A 287 -6.81 -2.03 2.46
N LEU A 288 -6.02 -3.09 2.28
CA LEU A 288 -6.21 -4.35 2.99
C LEU A 288 -6.06 -4.17 4.50
N PHE A 289 -5.07 -3.40 4.97
CA PHE A 289 -4.97 -3.06 6.39
C PHE A 289 -6.22 -2.36 6.89
N GLN A 290 -6.71 -1.34 6.18
CA GLN A 290 -7.93 -0.64 6.55
C GLN A 290 -9.13 -1.60 6.66
N LEU A 291 -9.32 -2.48 5.67
CA LEU A 291 -10.44 -3.43 5.63
C LEU A 291 -10.35 -4.54 6.69
N LEU A 292 -9.13 -4.93 7.09
CA LEU A 292 -8.88 -5.93 8.12
C LEU A 292 -8.91 -5.36 9.54
N SER A 293 -8.65 -4.06 9.70
CA SER A 293 -8.59 -3.40 11.00
C SER A 293 -9.94 -2.87 11.51
N SER A 294 -10.97 -2.75 10.66
CA SER A 294 -12.30 -2.27 11.05
C SER A 294 -12.89 -2.99 12.29
N PRO A 295 -12.82 -4.34 12.41
CA PRO A 295 -13.34 -5.05 13.58
C PRO A 295 -12.61 -4.74 14.89
N LEU A 296 -11.39 -4.18 14.85
CA LEU A 296 -10.65 -3.79 16.06
C LEU A 296 -11.18 -2.51 16.69
N ILE A 297 -11.99 -1.77 15.96
CA ILE A 297 -12.51 -0.46 16.34
C ILE A 297 -14.00 -0.59 16.70
N GLU A 298 -14.74 -1.37 15.92
CA GLU A 298 -16.13 -1.72 16.22
C GLU A 298 -16.19 -2.64 17.45
N THR A 299 -16.56 -2.10 18.61
CA THR A 299 -16.94 -2.95 19.75
C THR A 299 -18.17 -3.75 19.36
N THR A 300 -17.99 -5.05 19.16
CA THR A 300 -19.09 -5.99 19.07
C THR A 300 -19.79 -5.98 20.42
N HIS A 301 -20.90 -5.26 20.54
CA HIS A 301 -21.85 -5.50 21.62
C HIS A 301 -22.42 -6.90 21.39
N SER A 302 -21.85 -7.88 22.08
CA SER A 302 -22.50 -9.18 22.31
C SER A 302 -23.63 -9.02 23.32
#